data_AF-A0AAE0P073-F1
#
_entry.id   AF-A0AAE0P073-F1
#
_cell.length_a   1.000
_cell.length_b   1.000
_cell.length_c   1.000
_cell.angle_alpha   90.00
_cell.angle_beta   90.00
_cell.angle_gamma   90.00
#
_symmetry.space_group_name_H-M   'P 1'
#
loop_
_entity.id
_entity.type
_entity.pdbx_description
1 polymer ?
#
loop_
_entity_poly.entity_id
_entity_poly.type
_entity_poly.pdbx_seq_one_letter_code
_entity_poly.pdbx_strand_id
1 'polypeptide(L)'
;MVEPSPKTTSTTASPPSHPHISQASDILQDPARATIPRYRAYVHARNRFWTAFPDGNFIRLHTGSTNLECAFYAVVLSMAHQTPSSFEPQPAVDELREIFFSTVLAGRNESAGLDNENNLGADQIAAVFSEWGRGKGLRCQLGVVTPVDDDDLVPVMMNTPEADKSDPDEGIVRVWVYNDGWSLRGGMGHFEGIKRPGGEEGGEERV
;
A
#
# COMPACT_ATOMS: atom_id res chain seq x y z
N MET A 1 -4.13 -17.66 54.24
CA MET A 1 -3.16 -17.46 53.14
C MET A 1 -3.98 -17.28 51.89
N VAL A 2 -3.96 -16.07 51.31
CA VAL A 2 -4.74 -15.71 50.11
C VAL A 2 -3.71 -15.32 49.05
N GLU A 3 -3.71 -16.03 47.92
CA GLU A 3 -2.88 -15.73 46.75
C GLU A 3 -3.30 -14.38 46.13
N PRO A 4 -2.36 -13.54 45.64
CA PRO A 4 -2.70 -12.37 44.86
C PRO A 4 -2.93 -12.74 43.38
N SER A 5 -4.09 -12.37 42.86
CA SER A 5 -4.41 -12.44 41.43
C SER A 5 -3.49 -11.52 40.58
N PRO A 6 -3.15 -11.90 39.33
CA PRO A 6 -2.34 -11.06 38.46
C PRO A 6 -3.17 -9.88 37.94
N LYS A 7 -2.65 -8.66 38.13
CA LYS A 7 -3.18 -7.43 37.52
C LYS A 7 -2.89 -7.45 36.03
N THR A 8 -3.94 -7.54 35.21
CA THR A 8 -3.92 -7.20 33.79
C THR A 8 -3.61 -5.71 33.64
N THR A 9 -2.39 -5.39 33.21
CA THR A 9 -2.05 -4.07 32.69
C THR A 9 -2.64 -3.92 31.30
N SER A 10 -3.84 -3.35 31.24
CA SER A 10 -4.39 -2.77 30.01
C SER A 10 -3.59 -1.52 29.69
N THR A 11 -2.63 -1.62 28.77
CA THR A 11 -1.97 -0.46 28.18
C THR A 11 -2.96 0.19 27.21
N THR A 12 -3.72 1.15 27.72
CA THR A 12 -4.55 2.02 26.90
C THR A 12 -3.61 2.92 26.10
N ALA A 13 -3.39 2.60 24.83
CA ALA A 13 -2.65 3.47 23.92
C ALA A 13 -3.37 4.81 23.83
N SER A 14 -2.65 5.89 24.13
CA SER A 14 -3.14 7.25 23.94
C SER A 14 -3.45 7.49 22.46
N PRO A 15 -4.56 8.17 22.12
CA PRO A 15 -4.83 8.52 20.74
C PRO A 15 -3.73 9.47 20.20
N PRO A 16 -3.35 9.36 18.91
CA PRO A 16 -2.35 10.25 18.32
C PRO A 16 -2.78 11.71 18.43
N SER A 17 -1.83 12.58 18.78
CA SER A 17 -2.06 13.99 19.12
C SER A 17 -2.43 14.87 17.92
N HIS A 18 -2.38 14.33 16.70
CA HIS A 18 -2.75 15.02 15.48
C HIS A 18 -3.64 14.12 14.61
N PRO A 19 -4.71 14.66 14.01
CA PRO A 19 -5.48 13.90 13.03
C PRO A 19 -4.56 13.55 11.86
N HIS A 20 -4.50 12.26 11.52
CA HIS A 20 -3.77 11.75 10.36
C HIS A 20 -4.27 12.47 9.09
N ILE A 21 -3.43 13.33 8.52
CA ILE A 21 -3.69 13.97 7.21
C ILE A 21 -2.96 13.11 6.18
N SER A 22 -3.72 12.28 5.47
CA SER A 22 -3.19 11.52 4.34
C SER A 22 -2.56 12.47 3.32
N GLN A 23 -1.35 12.16 2.87
CA GLN A 23 -0.65 12.93 1.84
C GLN A 23 -1.14 12.59 0.43
N ALA A 24 -1.86 11.49 0.27
CA ALA A 24 -2.69 11.24 -0.89
C ALA A 24 -3.88 12.20 -0.88
N SER A 25 -3.60 13.46 -1.24
CA SER A 25 -4.57 14.53 -1.47
C SER A 25 -5.65 14.20 -2.52
N ASP A 26 -5.49 13.06 -3.18
CA ASP A 26 -6.26 12.49 -4.28
C ASP A 26 -7.20 11.34 -3.87
N ILE A 27 -7.23 10.93 -2.58
CA ILE A 27 -8.18 9.90 -2.13
C ILE A 27 -9.61 10.44 -2.29
N LEU A 28 -10.34 9.85 -3.23
CA LEU A 28 -11.77 10.07 -3.39
C LEU A 28 -12.55 8.89 -2.81
N GLN A 29 -12.96 9.05 -1.56
CA GLN A 29 -13.93 8.13 -0.95
C GLN A 29 -15.34 8.33 -1.52
N ASP A 30 -15.64 9.52 -2.03
CA ASP A 30 -16.89 9.84 -2.73
C ASP A 30 -16.57 10.66 -4.01
N PRO A 31 -16.63 10.04 -5.20
CA PRO A 31 -16.39 10.73 -6.47
C PRO A 31 -17.39 11.88 -6.73
N ALA A 32 -18.60 11.81 -6.17
CA ALA A 32 -19.64 12.81 -6.38
C ALA A 32 -19.38 14.12 -5.60
N ARG A 33 -18.45 14.11 -4.64
CA ARG A 33 -18.06 15.29 -3.83
C ARG A 33 -16.64 15.77 -4.10
N ALA A 34 -16.05 15.31 -5.20
CA ALA A 34 -14.68 15.59 -5.59
C ALA A 34 -14.45 17.01 -6.11
N THR A 35 -13.28 17.59 -5.80
CA THR A 35 -12.74 18.71 -6.59
C THR A 35 -12.29 18.20 -7.97
N ILE A 36 -12.22 19.06 -8.99
CA ILE A 36 -11.78 18.67 -10.35
C ILE A 36 -10.43 17.93 -10.35
N PRO A 37 -9.39 18.39 -9.62
CA PRO A 37 -8.12 17.66 -9.55
C PRO A 37 -8.27 16.26 -8.96
N ARG A 38 -9.01 16.13 -7.85
CA ARG A 38 -9.25 14.83 -7.22
C ARG A 38 -10.00 13.89 -8.15
N TYR A 39 -11.03 14.38 -8.83
CA TYR A 39 -11.80 13.55 -9.77
C TYR A 39 -10.93 13.03 -10.91
N ARG A 40 -10.02 13.85 -11.44
CA ARG A 40 -9.04 13.40 -12.45
C ARG A 40 -8.12 12.32 -11.89
N ALA A 41 -7.58 12.51 -10.70
CA ALA A 41 -6.72 11.52 -10.07
C ALA A 41 -7.44 10.17 -9.87
N TYR A 42 -8.71 10.20 -9.45
CA TYR A 42 -9.56 9.01 -9.39
C TYR A 42 -9.76 8.36 -10.75
N VAL A 43 -10.12 9.11 -11.80
CA VAL A 43 -10.28 8.55 -13.15
C VAL A 43 -8.97 7.91 -13.65
N HIS A 44 -7.82 8.52 -13.36
CA HIS A 44 -6.52 7.94 -13.71
C HIS A 44 -6.22 6.67 -12.91
N ALA A 45 -6.46 6.66 -11.60
CA ALA A 45 -6.32 5.47 -10.76
C ALA A 45 -7.24 4.35 -11.25
N ARG A 46 -8.49 4.69 -11.59
CA ARG A 46 -9.48 3.82 -12.22
C ARG A 46 -8.92 3.22 -13.50
N ASN A 47 -8.60 4.03 -14.50
CA ASN A 47 -8.09 3.50 -15.77
C ASN A 47 -6.86 2.59 -15.59
N ARG A 48 -5.93 2.93 -14.70
CA ARG A 48 -4.75 2.10 -14.42
C ARG A 48 -5.09 0.78 -13.72
N PHE A 49 -6.03 0.79 -12.78
CA PHE A 49 -6.47 -0.44 -12.11
C PHE A 49 -7.11 -1.39 -13.10
N TRP A 50 -8.02 -0.93 -13.97
CA TRP A 50 -8.66 -1.79 -14.96
C TRP A 50 -7.70 -2.21 -16.08
N THR A 51 -6.68 -1.43 -16.43
CA THR A 51 -5.59 -1.94 -17.27
C THR A 51 -4.84 -3.09 -16.60
N ALA A 52 -4.62 -2.99 -15.29
CA ALA A 52 -3.98 -4.05 -14.51
C ALA A 52 -4.91 -5.25 -14.25
N PHE A 53 -6.22 -5.05 -14.12
CA PHE A 53 -7.25 -6.04 -13.83
C PHE A 53 -8.48 -5.81 -14.75
N PRO A 54 -8.42 -6.25 -16.03
CA PRO A 54 -9.42 -5.90 -17.04
C PRO A 54 -10.86 -6.26 -16.66
N ASP A 55 -11.05 -7.40 -16.00
CA ASP A 55 -12.37 -7.87 -15.58
C ASP A 55 -12.80 -7.29 -14.22
N GLY A 56 -12.00 -6.40 -13.62
CA GLY A 56 -12.21 -5.89 -12.25
C GLY A 56 -12.01 -6.95 -11.16
N ASN A 57 -11.71 -8.19 -11.53
CA ASN A 57 -11.54 -9.32 -10.62
C ASN A 57 -10.07 -9.50 -10.25
N PHE A 58 -9.81 -9.84 -8.98
CA PHE A 58 -8.50 -10.22 -8.46
C PHE A 58 -8.64 -11.26 -7.34
N ILE A 59 -7.56 -12.00 -7.11
CA ILE A 59 -7.44 -12.91 -5.97
C ILE A 59 -6.65 -12.19 -4.88
N ARG A 60 -7.21 -12.13 -3.66
CA ARG A 60 -6.53 -11.64 -2.46
C ARG A 60 -5.51 -12.67 -2.00
N LEU A 61 -4.30 -12.21 -1.69
CA LEU A 61 -3.18 -12.99 -1.19
C LEU A 61 -2.98 -12.63 0.28
N HIS A 62 -3.46 -13.51 1.15
CA HIS A 62 -3.36 -13.32 2.59
C HIS A 62 -1.91 -13.15 3.02
N THR A 63 -1.66 -12.13 3.82
CA THR A 63 -0.34 -11.90 4.42
C THR A 63 -0.30 -12.67 5.74
N GLY A 64 0.74 -13.48 5.97
CA GLY A 64 0.87 -14.31 7.17
C GLY A 64 1.17 -13.54 8.46
N SER A 65 1.06 -12.21 8.44
CA SER A 65 1.55 -11.28 9.46
C SER A 65 0.48 -10.29 9.91
N THR A 66 0.59 -9.81 11.14
CA THR A 66 -0.27 -8.76 11.70
C THR A 66 0.45 -7.41 11.77
N ASN A 67 -0.29 -6.31 11.95
CA ASN A 67 0.23 -4.95 12.12
C ASN A 67 1.06 -4.48 10.92
N LEU A 68 2.16 -3.76 11.17
CA LEU A 68 3.09 -3.17 10.19
C LEU A 68 3.46 -4.11 9.04
N GLU A 69 3.74 -5.37 9.34
CA GLU A 69 4.32 -6.28 8.35
C GLU A 69 3.36 -6.67 7.23
N CYS A 70 2.04 -6.63 7.48
CA CYS A 70 1.07 -7.00 6.44
C CYS A 70 1.20 -6.11 5.20
N ALA A 71 1.55 -4.83 5.37
CA ALA A 71 1.78 -3.92 4.26
C ALA A 71 3.03 -4.28 3.43
N PHE A 72 4.13 -4.68 4.09
CA PHE A 72 5.34 -5.11 3.39
C PHE A 72 5.12 -6.42 2.65
N TYR A 73 4.52 -7.42 3.31
CA TYR A 73 4.19 -8.68 2.65
C TYR A 73 3.22 -8.47 1.49
N ALA A 74 2.24 -7.56 1.61
CA ALA A 74 1.33 -7.24 0.52
C ALA A 74 2.07 -6.71 -0.72
N VAL A 75 3.03 -5.80 -0.54
CA VAL A 75 3.86 -5.28 -1.65
C VAL A 75 4.67 -6.40 -2.29
N VAL A 76 5.36 -7.22 -1.49
CA VAL A 76 6.20 -8.32 -1.99
C VAL A 76 5.36 -9.33 -2.78
N LEU A 77 4.24 -9.79 -2.21
CA LEU A 77 3.34 -10.75 -2.85
C LEU A 77 2.73 -10.18 -4.13
N SER A 78 2.22 -8.94 -4.07
CA SER A 78 1.64 -8.31 -5.26
C SER A 78 2.67 -8.14 -6.36
N MET A 79 3.88 -7.69 -6.05
CA MET A 79 4.90 -7.45 -7.06
C MET A 79 5.33 -8.75 -7.76
N ALA A 80 5.52 -9.82 -6.99
CA ALA A 80 5.86 -11.14 -7.51
C ALA A 80 4.79 -11.70 -8.49
N HIS A 81 3.53 -11.29 -8.32
CA HIS A 81 2.42 -11.76 -9.16
C HIS A 81 1.94 -10.76 -10.23
N GLN A 82 2.35 -9.50 -10.16
CA GLN A 82 1.91 -8.45 -11.09
C GLN A 82 3.00 -7.99 -12.04
N THR A 83 4.27 -8.20 -11.69
CA THR A 83 5.40 -7.90 -12.58
C THR A 83 5.84 -9.15 -13.34
N PRO A 84 6.41 -9.01 -14.55
CA PRO A 84 6.99 -10.14 -15.28
C PRO A 84 8.06 -10.86 -14.44
N SER A 85 8.22 -12.17 -14.62
CA SER A 85 9.27 -12.94 -13.91
C SER A 85 10.70 -12.50 -14.24
N SER A 86 10.90 -11.78 -15.35
CA SER A 86 12.17 -11.12 -15.68
C SER A 86 12.44 -9.86 -14.85
N PHE A 87 11.46 -9.42 -14.06
CA PHE A 87 11.54 -8.27 -13.19
C PHE A 87 12.18 -8.67 -11.85
N GLU A 88 13.50 -8.67 -11.81
CA GLU A 88 14.32 -8.88 -10.61
C GLU A 88 15.24 -7.66 -10.37
N PRO A 89 15.52 -7.26 -9.12
CA PRO A 89 15.13 -7.95 -7.88
C PRO A 89 13.70 -7.61 -7.43
N GLN A 90 12.99 -8.59 -6.85
CA GLN A 90 11.83 -8.34 -6.00
C GLN A 90 12.26 -7.77 -4.63
N PRO A 91 11.44 -6.93 -3.97
CA PRO A 91 11.76 -6.45 -2.63
C PRO A 91 11.77 -7.59 -1.62
N ALA A 92 12.73 -7.60 -0.70
CA ALA A 92 12.64 -8.40 0.51
C ALA A 92 11.93 -7.62 1.62
N VAL A 93 11.20 -8.31 2.50
CA VAL A 93 10.52 -7.66 3.64
C VAL A 93 11.51 -6.90 4.53
N ASP A 94 12.70 -7.45 4.73
CA ASP A 94 13.76 -6.81 5.53
C ASP A 94 14.25 -5.51 4.88
N GLU A 95 14.38 -5.45 3.55
CA GLU A 95 14.74 -4.21 2.83
C GLU A 95 13.67 -3.13 3.03
N LEU A 96 12.39 -3.50 2.90
CA LEU A 96 11.27 -2.56 3.11
C LEU A 96 11.22 -2.06 4.55
N ARG A 97 11.50 -2.94 5.52
CA ARG A 97 11.57 -2.61 6.94
C ARG A 97 12.73 -1.64 7.24
N GLU A 98 13.90 -1.88 6.69
CA GLU A 98 15.07 -1.00 6.84
C GLU A 98 14.80 0.40 6.27
N ILE A 99 14.15 0.48 5.10
CA ILE A 99 13.75 1.75 4.49
C ILE A 99 12.75 2.49 5.38
N PHE A 100 11.76 1.80 5.93
CA PHE A 100 10.76 2.39 6.81
C PHE A 100 11.37 3.04 8.07
N PHE A 101 12.37 2.37 8.67
CA PHE A 101 13.08 2.90 9.83
C PHE A 101 14.26 3.83 9.48
N SER A 102 14.51 4.10 8.20
CA SER A 102 15.57 5.03 7.80
C SER A 102 15.28 6.45 8.26
N THR A 103 16.30 7.17 8.71
CA THR A 103 16.17 8.56 9.18
C THR A 103 15.66 9.50 8.08
N VAL A 104 15.99 9.20 6.82
CA VAL A 104 15.52 9.98 5.66
C VAL A 104 14.02 9.85 5.48
N LEU A 105 13.48 8.62 5.52
CA LEU A 105 12.05 8.41 5.33
C LEU A 105 11.26 8.82 6.56
N ALA A 106 11.79 8.55 7.76
CA ALA A 106 11.21 9.02 9.02
C ALA A 106 11.06 10.55 9.04
N GLY A 107 12.11 11.30 8.69
CA GLY A 107 12.02 12.78 8.66
C GLY A 107 11.05 13.32 7.60
N ARG A 108 10.88 12.62 6.48
CA ARG A 108 9.89 13.00 5.44
C ARG A 108 8.47 12.72 5.88
N ASN A 109 8.23 11.56 6.49
CA ASN A 109 6.94 11.19 7.06
C ASN A 109 6.57 12.14 8.20
N GLU A 110 7.51 12.47 9.09
CA GLU A 110 7.30 13.43 10.18
C GLU A 110 6.93 14.82 9.64
N SER A 111 7.64 15.30 8.61
CA SER A 111 7.33 16.57 7.93
C SER A 111 5.93 16.57 7.28
N ALA A 112 5.38 15.40 7.00
CA ALA A 112 4.04 15.18 6.47
C ALA A 112 2.99 14.90 7.58
N GLY A 113 3.37 14.96 8.86
CA GLY A 113 2.49 14.67 9.99
C GLY A 113 2.23 13.18 10.22
N LEU A 114 3.10 12.31 9.72
CA LEU A 114 3.03 10.86 9.87
C LEU A 114 4.13 10.39 10.83
N ASP A 115 3.80 9.56 11.81
CA ASP A 115 4.79 8.90 12.67
C ASP A 115 5.22 7.54 12.09
N ASN A 116 6.47 7.14 12.33
CA ASN A 116 6.96 5.81 11.95
C ASN A 116 7.02 4.89 13.19
N GLU A 117 6.07 5.04 14.11
CA GLU A 117 6.07 4.34 15.40
C GLU A 117 4.95 3.29 15.50
N ASN A 118 3.86 3.44 14.72
CA ASN A 118 2.71 2.54 14.70
C ASN A 118 2.26 2.16 13.27
N ASN A 119 1.14 1.43 13.17
CA ASN A 119 0.55 0.88 11.93
C ASN A 119 0.72 1.75 10.68
N LEU A 120 1.11 1.11 9.58
CA LEU A 120 1.38 1.76 8.29
C LEU A 120 0.09 2.26 7.62
N GLY A 121 0.05 3.55 7.33
CA GLY A 121 -0.89 4.11 6.36
C GLY A 121 -0.48 3.79 4.91
N ALA A 122 -1.44 3.88 3.99
CA ALA A 122 -1.20 3.69 2.55
C ALA A 122 -0.10 4.62 2.01
N ASP A 123 -0.02 5.85 2.52
CA ASP A 123 1.00 6.83 2.13
C ASP A 123 2.41 6.37 2.50
N GLN A 124 2.56 5.82 3.70
CA GLN A 124 3.87 5.41 4.21
C GLN A 124 4.39 4.19 3.45
N ILE A 125 3.53 3.20 3.16
CA ILE A 125 3.93 2.04 2.34
C ILE A 125 4.25 2.45 0.90
N ALA A 126 3.51 3.41 0.33
CA ALA A 126 3.82 3.96 -0.99
C ALA A 126 5.19 4.66 -1.02
N ALA A 127 5.52 5.41 0.03
CA ALA A 127 6.81 6.07 0.16
C ALA A 127 7.95 5.05 0.33
N VAL A 128 7.75 4.00 1.14
CA VAL A 128 8.70 2.87 1.27
C VAL A 128 8.95 2.20 -0.08
N PHE A 129 7.89 1.90 -0.84
CA PHE A 129 8.02 1.25 -2.15
C PHE A 129 8.72 2.13 -3.19
N SER A 130 8.42 3.44 -3.20
CA SER A 130 9.14 4.42 -4.04
C SER A 130 10.62 4.50 -3.70
N GLU A 131 10.98 4.58 -2.41
CA GLU A 131 12.39 4.62 -1.99
C GLU A 131 13.13 3.31 -2.30
N TRP A 132 12.48 2.16 -2.12
CA TRP A 132 13.04 0.87 -2.53
C TRP A 132 13.35 0.86 -4.04
N GLY A 133 12.37 1.28 -4.84
CA GLY A 133 12.53 1.40 -6.30
C GLY A 133 13.69 2.30 -6.66
N ARG A 134 13.81 3.47 -6.02
CA ARG A 134 14.92 4.41 -6.25
C ARG A 134 16.27 3.76 -5.96
N GLY A 135 16.38 2.97 -4.89
CA GLY A 135 17.59 2.21 -4.56
C GLY A 135 17.99 1.19 -5.63
N LYS A 136 17.04 0.73 -6.45
CA LYS A 136 17.27 -0.17 -7.59
C LYS A 136 17.30 0.54 -8.95
N GLY A 137 17.24 1.87 -8.98
CA GLY A 137 17.15 2.64 -10.23
C GLY A 137 15.79 2.53 -10.94
N LEU A 138 14.76 2.12 -10.21
CA LEU A 138 13.39 1.95 -10.67
C LEU A 138 12.51 3.12 -10.23
N ARG A 139 11.46 3.37 -11.00
CA ARG A 139 10.39 4.29 -10.63
C ARG A 139 9.19 3.47 -10.20
N CYS A 140 8.93 3.42 -8.89
CA CYS A 140 7.90 2.57 -8.32
C CYS A 140 6.70 3.41 -7.86
N GLN A 141 5.49 2.92 -8.13
CA GLN A 141 4.25 3.57 -7.71
C GLN A 141 3.28 2.52 -7.18
N LEU A 142 2.73 2.77 -5.99
CA LEU A 142 1.76 1.90 -5.34
C LEU A 142 0.33 2.32 -5.69
N GLY A 143 -0.49 1.37 -6.11
CA GLY A 143 -1.94 1.49 -6.14
C GLY A 143 -2.56 0.73 -4.97
N VAL A 144 -3.64 1.25 -4.42
CA VAL A 144 -4.41 0.62 -3.34
C VAL A 144 -5.84 0.47 -3.81
N VAL A 145 -6.40 -0.72 -3.73
CA VAL A 145 -7.83 -0.94 -3.94
C VAL A 145 -8.51 -1.14 -2.58
N THR A 146 -9.57 -0.37 -2.34
CA THR A 146 -10.37 -0.44 -1.10
C THR A 146 -11.82 -0.78 -1.41
N PRO A 147 -12.50 -1.57 -0.58
CA PRO A 147 -13.96 -1.62 -0.60
C PRO A 147 -14.52 -0.29 -0.07
N VAL A 148 -15.64 0.16 -0.64
CA VAL A 148 -16.43 1.29 -0.09
C VAL A 148 -17.80 0.82 0.36
N ASP A 149 -18.43 -0.07 -0.41
CA ASP A 149 -19.69 -0.77 -0.10
C ASP A 149 -19.56 -2.25 -0.54
N ASP A 150 -20.58 -3.08 -0.29
CA ASP A 150 -20.52 -4.55 -0.44
C ASP A 150 -20.07 -5.06 -1.82
N ASP A 151 -20.25 -4.26 -2.89
CA ASP A 151 -19.88 -4.62 -4.26
C ASP A 151 -18.96 -3.60 -4.96
N ASP A 152 -18.65 -2.46 -4.32
CA ASP A 152 -17.93 -1.36 -4.96
C ASP A 152 -16.49 -1.22 -4.45
N LEU A 153 -15.57 -1.23 -5.41
CA LEU A 153 -14.14 -1.05 -5.19
C LEU A 153 -13.70 0.33 -5.68
N VAL A 154 -12.95 1.03 -4.83
CA VAL A 154 -12.30 2.29 -5.18
C VAL A 154 -10.79 2.07 -5.25
N PRO A 155 -10.21 2.10 -6.46
CA PRO A 155 -8.78 2.17 -6.60
C PRO A 155 -8.29 3.60 -6.40
N VAL A 156 -7.23 3.70 -5.62
CA VAL A 156 -6.46 4.91 -5.36
C VAL A 156 -5.06 4.67 -5.88
N MET A 157 -4.54 5.62 -6.65
CA MET A 157 -3.14 5.60 -7.03
C MET A 157 -2.39 6.53 -6.09
N MET A 158 -1.41 6.01 -5.36
CA MET A 158 -0.66 6.80 -4.41
C MET A 158 0.28 7.74 -5.16
N ASN A 159 0.29 9.00 -4.75
CA ASN A 159 1.18 9.96 -5.35
C ASN A 159 2.61 9.77 -4.82
N THR A 160 3.59 9.86 -5.70
CA THR A 160 5.01 9.77 -5.38
C THR A 160 5.76 10.80 -6.23
N PRO A 161 6.89 11.36 -5.75
CA PRO A 161 7.68 12.32 -6.52
C PRO A 161 8.06 11.82 -7.93
N GLU A 162 8.15 10.51 -8.12
CA GLU A 162 8.42 9.86 -9.39
C GLU A 162 7.21 9.88 -10.32
N ALA A 163 5.99 9.79 -9.81
CA ALA A 163 4.76 9.80 -10.61
C ALA A 163 4.37 11.20 -11.10
N ASP A 164 4.77 12.26 -10.37
CA ASP A 164 4.47 13.65 -10.70
C ASP A 164 5.36 14.26 -11.81
N LYS A 165 6.50 13.63 -12.11
CA LYS A 165 7.59 14.27 -12.88
C LYS A 165 7.75 13.83 -14.34
N SER A 166 6.93 12.92 -14.87
CA SER A 166 7.09 12.44 -16.26
C SER A 166 5.77 12.20 -16.97
N ASP A 167 5.86 11.81 -18.24
CA ASP A 167 4.79 11.12 -18.94
C ASP A 167 4.24 10.00 -18.03
N PRO A 168 2.92 9.98 -17.74
CA PRO A 168 2.30 9.07 -16.79
C PRO A 168 2.51 7.59 -17.11
N ASP A 169 2.92 7.22 -18.33
CA ASP A 169 2.88 5.83 -18.78
C ASP A 169 4.25 5.21 -19.11
N GLU A 170 5.35 5.98 -19.10
CA GLU A 170 6.68 5.46 -19.44
C GLU A 170 7.52 5.07 -18.20
N GLY A 171 7.88 3.78 -18.12
CA GLY A 171 8.93 3.28 -17.23
C GLY A 171 8.60 3.22 -15.73
N ILE A 172 7.31 3.25 -15.35
CA ILE A 172 6.88 3.14 -13.95
C ILE A 172 6.43 1.71 -13.64
N VAL A 173 7.04 1.12 -12.61
CA VAL A 173 6.64 -0.16 -12.03
C VAL A 173 5.45 0.09 -11.11
N ARG A 174 4.30 -0.44 -11.49
CA ARG A 174 3.06 -0.26 -10.74
C ARG A 174 2.65 -1.56 -10.08
N VAL A 175 2.43 -1.49 -8.78
CA VAL A 175 1.97 -2.61 -7.97
C VAL A 175 0.71 -2.20 -7.26
N TRP A 176 -0.32 -3.04 -7.31
CA TRP A 176 -1.58 -2.84 -6.62
C TRP A 176 -1.65 -3.73 -5.37
N VAL A 177 -2.18 -3.21 -4.28
CA VAL A 177 -2.47 -3.98 -3.05
C VAL A 177 -3.91 -3.78 -2.63
N TYR A 178 -4.47 -4.74 -1.92
CA TYR A 178 -5.77 -4.60 -1.28
C TYR A 178 -5.61 -4.00 0.11
N ASN A 179 -6.53 -3.12 0.48
CA ASN A 179 -6.69 -2.62 1.84
C ASN A 179 -8.17 -2.68 2.21
N ASP A 180 -8.49 -3.10 3.43
CA ASP A 180 -9.88 -3.18 3.93
C ASP A 180 -10.52 -1.82 4.27
N GLY A 181 -9.90 -0.71 3.86
CA GLY A 181 -10.48 0.63 3.83
C GLY A 181 -10.30 1.46 5.11
N TRP A 182 -9.81 0.85 6.18
CA TRP A 182 -9.57 1.59 7.42
C TRP A 182 -8.35 2.51 7.30
N SER A 183 -7.29 2.15 6.58
CA SER A 183 -6.06 2.99 6.47
C SER A 183 -6.24 4.27 5.66
N LEU A 184 -7.24 4.34 4.79
CA LEU A 184 -7.52 5.53 3.98
C LEU A 184 -8.35 6.59 4.72
N ARG A 185 -8.94 6.24 5.87
CA ARG A 185 -9.68 7.14 6.77
C ARG A 185 -8.89 7.53 8.04
N GLY A 186 -7.58 7.22 8.07
CA GLY A 186 -6.75 7.39 9.27
C GLY A 186 -6.97 6.31 10.34
N GLY A 187 -7.65 5.21 9.99
CA GLY A 187 -7.79 4.01 10.82
C GLY A 187 -6.73 2.94 10.51
N MET A 188 -6.76 1.82 11.22
CA MET A 188 -5.84 0.70 11.01
C MET A 188 -6.44 -0.24 9.94
N GLY A 189 -5.84 -0.32 8.74
CA GLY A 189 -6.31 -1.23 7.70
C GLY A 189 -5.40 -2.44 7.49
N HIS A 190 -5.98 -3.60 7.21
CA HIS A 190 -5.23 -4.80 6.84
C HIS A 190 -4.86 -4.73 5.36
N PHE A 191 -3.58 -4.97 5.07
CA PHE A 191 -3.07 -5.03 3.70
C PHE A 191 -2.88 -6.47 3.24
N GLU A 192 -3.26 -6.71 2.00
CA GLU A 192 -3.07 -7.98 1.32
C GLU A 192 -2.50 -7.78 -0.07
N GLY A 193 -1.72 -8.75 -0.51
CA GLY A 193 -1.32 -8.81 -1.90
C GLY A 193 -2.54 -9.09 -2.78
N ILE A 194 -2.46 -8.75 -4.06
CA ILE A 194 -3.47 -9.16 -5.04
C ILE A 194 -2.80 -9.68 -6.31
N LYS A 195 -3.47 -10.62 -6.97
CA LYS A 195 -3.05 -11.14 -8.28
C LYS A 195 -4.22 -11.27 -9.24
N ARG A 196 -3.92 -11.34 -10.53
CA ARG A 196 -4.93 -11.63 -11.57
C ARG A 196 -5.49 -13.05 -11.36
N PRO A 197 -6.80 -13.26 -11.57
CA PRO A 197 -7.36 -14.61 -11.65
C PRO A 197 -6.78 -15.33 -12.86
N GLY A 198 -6.32 -16.57 -12.69
CA GLY A 198 -5.89 -17.42 -13.82
C GLY A 198 -4.54 -17.08 -14.46
N GLY A 199 -3.64 -16.35 -13.77
CA GLY A 199 -2.25 -16.24 -14.21
C GLY A 199 -1.54 -17.59 -14.09
N GLU A 200 -0.92 -18.06 -15.16
CA GLU A 200 -0.11 -19.28 -15.20
C GLU A 200 0.84 -19.34 -14.00
N GLU A 201 0.67 -20.34 -13.15
CA GLU A 201 1.78 -20.85 -12.35
C GLU A 201 2.74 -21.47 -13.36
N GLY A 202 3.80 -20.75 -13.71
CA GLY A 202 4.93 -21.29 -14.47
C GLY A 202 5.66 -22.35 -13.65
N GLY A 203 5.00 -23.48 -13.42
CA GLY A 203 5.62 -24.71 -12.97
C GLY A 203 6.49 -25.24 -14.10
N GLU A 204 7.80 -24.97 -14.01
CA GLU A 204 8.77 -25.88 -14.62
C GLU A 204 8.64 -27.22 -13.90
N GLU A 205 7.82 -28.11 -14.44
CA GLU A 205 8.00 -29.55 -14.28
C GLU A 205 9.33 -29.90 -14.93
N ARG A 206 10.38 -29.99 -14.10
CA ARG A 206 11.64 -30.61 -14.49
C ARG A 206 11.36 -32.09 -14.80
N VAL A 207 11.44 -32.45 -16.08
CA VAL A 207 11.75 -33.81 -16.53
C VAL A 207 13.14 -33.81 -17.14
#